data_AF-A0A660NSA5-F1
#
_entry.id   AF-A0A660NSA5-F1
#
_cell.length_a   1.000
_cell.length_b   1.000
_cell.length_c   1.000
_cell.angle_alpha   90.00
_cell.angle_beta   90.00
_cell.angle_gamma   90.00
#
_symmetry.space_group_name_H-M   'P 1'
#
loop_
_entity.id
_entity.type
_entity.pdbx_description
1 polymer ?
#
loop_
_entity_poly.entity_id
_entity_poly.type
_entity_poly.pdbx_seq_one_letter_code
_entity_poly.pdbx_strand_id
1 'polypeptide(L)'
;MKLKKTLSNLIVLSLILLTGCSAESIQEENISLQNLHEGDLMFVVKEESNPITDATQGIDGLKIDHVAIFHHTDSTDYALEAISKGVVLTPLAKFLERTKGKEGKPLVAVGRVIADCDMRASMKRALNYLGRPYDHFYMPDDKEIYCSELVQKSYIDHRGHNVFPTIPMSFHDENGKILDFWIQFYSFYHREVPEGEPGTNPGQLSRDKAIKVAYDF
;
A
#
# COMPACT_ATOMS: atom_id res chain seq x y z
N MET A 1 78.04 24.13 -32.12
CA MET A 1 78.19 22.68 -31.86
C MET A 1 78.11 22.45 -30.35
N LYS A 2 77.11 21.67 -29.89
CA LYS A 2 76.91 21.08 -28.53
C LYS A 2 76.69 22.08 -27.36
N LEU A 3 75.48 22.37 -26.87
CA LEU A 3 74.47 21.64 -26.04
C LEU A 3 74.83 21.41 -24.56
N LYS A 4 73.82 21.72 -23.71
CA LYS A 4 73.51 21.29 -22.31
C LYS A 4 73.82 22.35 -21.23
N LYS A 5 72.96 22.60 -20.23
CA LYS A 5 71.62 22.09 -19.87
C LYS A 5 71.03 23.09 -18.85
N THR A 6 69.74 23.37 -18.99
CA THR A 6 68.92 24.28 -18.18
C THR A 6 68.71 23.77 -16.76
N LEU A 7 68.83 24.66 -15.77
CA LEU A 7 68.42 24.43 -14.38
C LEU A 7 66.89 24.60 -14.31
N SER A 8 66.17 23.54 -13.98
CA SER A 8 64.70 23.50 -13.93
C SER A 8 64.24 23.66 -12.48
N ASN A 9 63.41 24.68 -12.26
CA ASN A 9 62.68 24.97 -11.03
C ASN A 9 61.77 23.80 -10.65
N LEU A 10 61.95 23.28 -9.43
CA LEU A 10 61.02 22.34 -8.81
C LEU A 10 60.09 23.12 -7.86
N ILE A 11 58.94 23.56 -8.37
CA ILE A 11 57.81 23.99 -7.54
C ILE A 11 56.77 22.88 -7.64
N VAL A 12 56.63 22.12 -6.56
CA VAL A 12 55.58 21.11 -6.40
C VAL A 12 54.29 21.87 -6.12
N LEU A 13 53.40 21.92 -7.12
CA LEU A 13 52.05 22.45 -6.96
C LEU A 13 51.12 21.27 -6.62
N SER A 14 50.73 21.18 -5.36
CA SER A 14 49.75 20.21 -4.87
C SER A 14 48.36 20.54 -5.41
N LEU A 15 47.91 19.83 -6.44
CA LEU A 15 46.51 19.87 -6.89
C LEU A 15 45.67 18.99 -5.94
N ILE A 16 45.00 19.63 -4.98
CA ILE A 16 43.94 18.98 -4.21
C ILE A 16 42.69 18.98 -5.10
N LEU A 17 42.43 17.85 -5.77
CA LEU A 17 41.16 17.57 -6.41
C LEU A 17 40.10 17.35 -5.32
N LEU A 18 39.35 18.41 -4.99
CA LEU A 18 38.08 18.28 -4.27
C LEU A 18 37.10 17.57 -5.20
N THR A 19 37.10 16.23 -5.17
CA THR A 19 35.97 15.46 -5.68
C THR A 19 34.78 15.77 -4.79
N GLY A 20 33.88 16.62 -5.29
CA GLY A 20 32.58 16.84 -4.66
C GLY A 20 31.85 15.50 -4.58
N CYS A 21 31.76 14.96 -3.37
CA CYS A 21 30.68 14.03 -3.04
C CYS A 21 29.40 14.86 -3.12
N SER A 22 28.76 14.86 -4.29
CA SER A 22 27.33 15.12 -4.36
C SER A 22 26.68 13.97 -3.59
N ALA A 23 26.42 14.18 -2.30
CA ALA A 23 25.38 13.43 -1.65
C ALA A 23 24.12 13.68 -2.49
N GLU A 24 23.68 12.69 -3.24
CA GLU A 24 22.35 12.69 -3.81
C GLU A 24 21.41 12.89 -2.63
N SER A 25 20.92 14.11 -2.47
CA SER A 25 19.77 14.35 -1.61
C SER A 25 18.68 13.47 -2.17
N ILE A 26 18.31 12.42 -1.43
CA ILE A 26 17.05 11.74 -1.66
C ILE A 26 16.00 12.85 -1.55
N GLN A 27 15.55 13.37 -2.69
CA GLN A 27 14.35 14.19 -2.70
C GLN A 27 13.29 13.28 -2.12
N GLU A 28 12.79 13.61 -0.94
CA GLU A 28 11.62 12.93 -0.42
C GLU A 28 10.53 13.10 -1.46
N GLU A 29 10.22 12.04 -2.20
CA GLU A 29 9.13 12.06 -3.14
C GLU A 29 7.86 12.48 -2.40
N ASN A 30 7.15 13.47 -2.96
CA ASN A 30 5.86 13.88 -2.44
C ASN A 30 4.87 12.74 -2.70
N ILE A 31 4.50 12.00 -1.66
CA ILE A 31 3.47 10.97 -1.72
C ILE A 31 2.13 11.67 -1.47
N SER A 32 1.27 11.71 -2.48
CA SER A 32 -0.05 12.35 -2.40
C SER A 32 -0.98 11.85 -3.51
N LEU A 33 -2.28 12.17 -3.39
CA LEU A 33 -3.27 11.87 -4.44
C LEU A 33 -2.98 12.61 -5.77
N GLN A 34 -2.19 13.68 -5.74
CA GLN A 34 -1.79 14.43 -6.92
C GLN A 34 -0.52 13.85 -7.58
N ASN A 35 0.14 12.90 -6.92
CA ASN A 35 1.38 12.29 -7.39
C ASN A 35 1.37 10.76 -7.17
N LEU A 36 0.31 10.11 -7.67
CA LEU A 36 0.16 8.65 -7.61
C LEU A 36 1.04 7.96 -8.64
N HIS A 37 1.70 6.88 -8.22
CA HIS A 37 2.49 5.99 -9.06
C HIS A 37 1.83 4.61 -9.14
N GLU A 38 2.05 3.90 -10.25
CA GLU A 38 1.58 2.53 -10.44
C GLU A 38 1.89 1.65 -9.21
N GLY A 39 0.87 1.05 -8.61
CA GLY A 39 1.01 0.23 -7.40
C GLY A 39 1.07 1.00 -6.08
N ASP A 40 0.85 2.31 -6.08
CA ASP A 40 0.56 3.01 -4.82
C ASP A 40 -0.77 2.47 -4.24
N LEU A 41 -0.81 2.34 -2.92
CA LEU A 41 -1.98 1.92 -2.17
C LEU A 41 -2.81 3.13 -1.75
N MET A 42 -4.12 3.05 -1.93
CA MET A 42 -5.08 4.09 -1.55
C MET A 42 -5.96 3.57 -0.41
N PHE A 43 -5.63 3.95 0.82
CA PHE A 43 -6.34 3.55 2.03
C PHE A 43 -7.51 4.50 2.30
N VAL A 44 -8.73 3.99 2.35
CA VAL A 44 -9.94 4.78 2.60
C VAL A 44 -10.13 4.96 4.09
N VAL A 45 -10.25 6.20 4.53
CA VAL A 45 -10.46 6.59 5.93
C VAL A 45 -11.93 6.94 6.15
N LYS A 46 -12.47 6.51 7.30
CA LYS A 46 -13.85 6.77 7.72
C LYS A 46 -13.88 7.77 8.87
N GLU A 47 -14.85 8.69 8.82
CA GLU A 47 -15.12 9.59 9.95
C GLU A 47 -15.79 8.81 11.10
N GLU A 48 -16.74 7.95 10.75
CA GLU A 48 -17.48 7.11 11.67
C GLU A 48 -16.87 5.70 11.75
N SER A 49 -16.97 5.10 12.93
CA SER A 49 -16.54 3.71 13.14
C SER A 49 -17.46 2.71 12.44
N ASN A 50 -16.92 1.53 12.15
CA ASN A 50 -17.64 0.39 11.61
C ASN A 50 -16.97 -0.92 12.09
N PRO A 51 -17.58 -2.09 11.84
CA PRO A 51 -17.04 -3.35 12.35
C PRO A 51 -15.60 -3.70 11.94
N ILE A 52 -15.12 -3.16 10.81
CA ILE A 52 -13.71 -3.33 10.39
C ILE A 52 -12.81 -2.39 11.19
N THR A 53 -13.17 -1.11 11.31
CA THR A 53 -12.35 -0.12 12.02
C THR A 53 -12.40 -0.25 13.53
N ASP A 54 -13.42 -0.92 14.07
CA ASP A 54 -13.50 -1.28 15.48
C ASP A 54 -12.66 -2.52 15.82
N ALA A 55 -12.37 -3.38 14.82
CA ALA A 55 -11.55 -4.59 14.99
C ALA A 55 -10.07 -4.40 14.58
N THR A 56 -9.74 -3.27 13.94
CA THR A 56 -8.43 -3.06 13.31
C THR A 56 -7.90 -1.66 13.59
N GLN A 57 -6.58 -1.51 13.53
CA GLN A 57 -5.91 -0.24 13.78
C GLN A 57 -5.10 0.20 12.57
N GLY A 58 -5.48 1.35 12.01
CA GLY A 58 -4.73 2.03 10.96
C GLY A 58 -3.56 2.85 11.49
N ILE A 59 -2.71 3.35 10.58
CA ILE A 59 -1.63 4.26 10.89
C ILE A 59 -2.16 5.49 11.65
N ASP A 60 -1.45 5.90 12.69
CA ASP A 60 -1.80 7.03 13.58
C ASP A 60 -3.24 6.98 14.14
N GLY A 61 -3.84 5.79 14.21
CA GLY A 61 -5.22 5.61 14.69
C GLY A 61 -6.30 5.94 13.65
N LEU A 62 -5.95 6.10 12.38
CA LEU A 62 -6.92 6.29 11.30
C LEU A 62 -7.87 5.09 11.20
N LYS A 63 -9.17 5.38 11.03
CA LYS A 63 -10.23 4.39 10.82
C LYS A 63 -10.26 3.94 9.36
N ILE A 64 -9.38 3.00 9.01
CA ILE A 64 -9.24 2.51 7.63
C ILE A 64 -10.06 1.23 7.43
N ASP A 65 -11.04 1.25 6.52
CA ASP A 65 -11.89 0.08 6.23
C ASP A 65 -11.67 -0.55 4.85
N HIS A 66 -10.94 0.13 3.96
CA HIS A 66 -10.73 -0.32 2.59
C HIS A 66 -9.36 0.10 2.06
N VAL A 67 -8.83 -0.68 1.12
CA VAL A 67 -7.62 -0.35 0.37
C VAL A 67 -7.82 -0.69 -1.10
N ALA A 68 -7.37 0.19 -1.98
CA ALA A 68 -7.29 -0.04 -3.41
C ALA A 68 -5.86 0.11 -3.92
N ILE A 69 -5.56 -0.46 -5.08
CA ILE A 69 -4.28 -0.32 -5.76
C ILE A 69 -4.46 0.69 -6.89
N PHE A 70 -3.60 1.71 -6.94
CA PHE A 70 -3.58 2.63 -8.07
C PHE A 70 -3.03 1.93 -9.32
N HIS A 71 -3.75 2.07 -10.42
CA HIS A 71 -3.36 1.53 -11.72
C HIS A 71 -3.57 2.58 -12.81
N HIS A 72 -2.52 2.87 -13.58
CA HIS A 72 -2.54 3.77 -14.71
C HIS A 72 -2.52 2.98 -16.03
N THR A 73 -3.40 3.32 -16.95
CA THR A 73 -3.30 2.96 -18.37
C THR A 73 -2.99 4.19 -19.20
N ASP A 74 -2.57 4.01 -20.46
CA ASP A 74 -2.22 5.10 -21.39
C ASP A 74 -3.25 6.25 -21.47
N SER A 75 -4.50 6.03 -21.05
CA SER A 75 -5.57 7.03 -21.10
C SER A 75 -6.29 7.29 -19.79
N THR A 76 -6.16 6.45 -18.75
CA THR A 76 -7.07 6.51 -17.60
C THR A 76 -6.47 5.94 -16.32
N ASP A 77 -6.72 6.65 -15.23
CA ASP A 77 -6.39 6.22 -13.87
C ASP A 77 -7.52 5.40 -13.25
N TYR A 78 -7.16 4.34 -12.53
CA TYR A 78 -8.07 3.44 -11.86
C TYR A 78 -7.65 3.17 -10.41
N ALA A 79 -8.66 2.92 -9.59
CA ALA A 79 -8.55 2.13 -8.39
C ALA A 79 -8.87 0.67 -8.77
N LEU A 80 -7.86 -0.19 -8.76
CA LEU A 80 -8.01 -1.64 -8.79
C LEU A 80 -8.38 -2.10 -7.37
N GLU A 81 -9.62 -2.56 -7.19
CA GLU A 81 -10.17 -2.85 -5.87
C GLU A 81 -11.04 -4.10 -5.87
N ALA A 82 -11.05 -4.82 -4.74
CA ALA A 82 -12.05 -5.82 -4.43
C ALA A 82 -13.17 -5.15 -3.62
N ILE A 83 -14.38 -5.10 -4.19
CA ILE A 83 -15.60 -4.59 -3.55
C ILE A 83 -16.74 -5.58 -3.79
N SER A 84 -17.96 -5.34 -3.31
CA SER A 84 -19.11 -6.26 -3.48
C SER A 84 -19.44 -6.70 -4.92
N LYS A 85 -18.85 -6.06 -5.95
CA LYS A 85 -18.94 -6.44 -7.36
C LYS A 85 -17.83 -7.43 -7.81
N GLY A 86 -16.97 -7.87 -6.89
CA GLY A 86 -15.72 -8.56 -7.16
C GLY A 86 -14.54 -7.60 -7.35
N VAL A 87 -13.45 -8.12 -7.91
CA VAL A 87 -12.26 -7.34 -8.26
C VAL A 87 -12.51 -6.58 -9.56
N VAL A 88 -12.41 -5.26 -9.51
CA VAL A 88 -12.78 -4.36 -10.61
C VAL A 88 -11.78 -3.23 -10.78
N LEU A 89 -11.77 -2.63 -11.98
CA LEU A 89 -11.17 -1.33 -12.23
C LEU A 89 -12.24 -0.25 -12.08
N THR A 90 -12.18 0.52 -10.99
CA THR A 90 -13.03 1.68 -10.77
C THR A 90 -12.29 2.93 -11.27
N PRO A 91 -12.85 3.73 -12.18
CA PRO A 91 -12.21 4.99 -12.59
C PRO A 91 -11.86 5.86 -11.37
N LEU A 92 -10.64 6.39 -11.30
CA LEU A 92 -10.13 7.08 -10.11
C LEU A 92 -11.07 8.19 -9.65
N ALA A 93 -11.62 8.98 -10.57
CA ALA A 93 -12.59 10.03 -10.25
C ALA A 93 -13.83 9.49 -9.50
N LYS A 94 -14.35 8.32 -9.88
CA LYS A 94 -15.49 7.68 -9.21
C LYS A 94 -15.10 7.11 -7.85
N PHE A 95 -13.89 6.57 -7.74
CA PHE A 95 -13.33 6.11 -6.48
C PHE A 95 -13.23 7.27 -5.48
N LEU A 96 -12.56 8.36 -5.87
CA LEU A 96 -12.34 9.53 -5.02
C LEU A 96 -13.66 10.21 -4.62
N GLU A 97 -14.64 10.27 -5.53
CA GLU A 97 -15.98 10.79 -5.22
C GLU A 97 -16.65 9.97 -4.10
N ARG A 98 -16.56 8.64 -4.15
CA ARG A 98 -17.14 7.74 -3.14
C ARG A 98 -16.44 7.83 -1.78
N THR A 99 -15.19 8.29 -1.74
CA THR A 99 -14.39 8.40 -0.52
C THR A 99 -14.49 9.78 0.15
N LYS A 100 -15.31 10.69 -0.36
CA LYS A 100 -15.45 12.02 0.22
C LYS A 100 -16.07 11.98 1.63
N GLY A 101 -15.49 12.75 2.54
CA GLY A 101 -16.05 13.02 3.87
C GLY A 101 -17.11 14.12 3.84
N LYS A 102 -17.59 14.53 5.01
CA LYS A 102 -18.58 15.62 5.20
C LYS A 102 -18.15 16.94 4.58
N GLU A 103 -16.85 17.23 4.52
CA GLU A 103 -16.30 18.45 3.90
C GLU A 103 -16.16 18.37 2.36
N GLY A 104 -16.57 17.24 1.75
CA GLY A 104 -16.54 17.06 0.30
C GLY A 104 -15.16 16.77 -0.28
N LYS A 105 -14.14 16.56 0.56
CA LYS A 105 -12.80 16.13 0.16
C LYS A 105 -12.61 14.61 0.32
N PRO A 106 -11.87 13.94 -0.57
CA PRO A 106 -11.54 12.52 -0.41
C PRO A 106 -10.75 12.26 0.88
N LEU A 107 -11.22 11.31 1.68
CA LEU A 107 -10.50 10.83 2.87
C LEU A 107 -9.69 9.59 2.49
N VAL A 108 -8.56 9.82 1.83
CA VAL A 108 -7.67 8.74 1.35
C VAL A 108 -6.23 9.01 1.78
N ALA A 109 -5.63 8.05 2.48
CA ALA A 109 -4.20 8.03 2.73
C ALA A 109 -3.48 7.25 1.63
N VAL A 110 -2.39 7.79 1.11
CA VAL A 110 -1.61 7.18 0.03
C VAL A 110 -0.39 6.48 0.61
N GLY A 111 -0.22 5.21 0.29
CA GLY A 111 0.93 4.40 0.68
C GLY A 111 1.79 4.01 -0.52
N ARG A 112 3.06 4.41 -0.52
CA ARG A 112 4.05 3.96 -1.51
C ARG A 112 4.86 2.80 -0.98
N VAL A 113 4.97 1.72 -1.76
CA VAL A 113 5.82 0.58 -1.40
C VAL A 113 7.29 0.98 -1.53
N ILE A 114 8.03 0.90 -0.42
CA ILE A 114 9.46 1.25 -0.32
C ILE A 114 10.37 0.04 -0.08
N ALA A 115 9.79 -1.14 0.14
CA ALA A 115 10.53 -2.40 0.21
C ALA A 115 10.92 -2.92 -1.18
N ASP A 116 11.76 -3.95 -1.23
CA ASP A 116 12.03 -4.69 -2.47
C ASP A 116 10.72 -5.28 -3.02
N CYS A 117 10.32 -4.81 -4.20
CA CYS A 117 9.07 -5.17 -4.86
C CYS A 117 9.29 -5.20 -6.37
N ASP A 118 8.97 -6.32 -7.00
CA ASP A 118 8.81 -6.37 -8.46
C ASP A 118 7.43 -5.81 -8.80
N MET A 119 7.36 -4.48 -8.93
CA MET A 119 6.08 -3.79 -9.14
C MET A 119 5.38 -4.25 -10.42
N ARG A 120 6.15 -4.54 -11.48
CA ARG A 120 5.60 -5.01 -12.75
C ARG A 120 4.95 -6.38 -12.60
N ALA A 121 5.62 -7.33 -11.95
CA ALA A 121 5.06 -8.65 -11.70
C ALA A 121 3.88 -8.59 -10.73
N SER A 122 3.96 -7.71 -9.73
CA SER A 122 2.91 -7.48 -8.74
C SER A 122 1.62 -6.97 -9.38
N MET A 123 1.71 -5.95 -10.23
CA MET A 123 0.54 -5.43 -10.96
C MET A 123 -0.02 -6.42 -11.96
N LYS A 124 0.83 -7.22 -12.62
CA LYS A 124 0.36 -8.33 -13.46
C LYS A 124 -0.46 -9.35 -12.64
N ARG A 125 -0.04 -9.69 -11.42
CA ARG A 125 -0.81 -10.56 -10.53
C ARG A 125 -2.13 -9.92 -10.11
N ALA A 126 -2.10 -8.65 -9.68
CA ALA A 126 -3.29 -7.92 -9.28
C ALA A 126 -4.36 -7.90 -10.39
N LEU A 127 -3.95 -7.63 -11.62
CA LEU A 127 -4.86 -7.62 -12.78
C LEU A 127 -5.42 -9.02 -13.12
N ASN A 128 -4.69 -10.11 -12.83
CA ASN A 128 -5.21 -11.46 -13.04
C ASN A 128 -6.36 -11.82 -12.08
N TYR A 129 -6.54 -11.05 -11.00
CA TYR A 129 -7.67 -11.22 -10.09
C TYR A 129 -8.96 -10.56 -10.60
N LEU A 130 -8.92 -9.76 -11.68
CA LEU A 130 -10.11 -9.10 -12.23
C LEU A 130 -11.28 -10.08 -12.45
N GLY A 131 -12.45 -9.71 -11.97
CA GLY A 131 -13.67 -10.52 -12.02
C GLY A 131 -13.79 -11.58 -10.94
N ARG A 132 -12.77 -11.78 -10.07
CA ARG A 132 -12.89 -12.67 -8.91
C ARG A 132 -13.98 -12.16 -7.95
N PRO A 133 -14.88 -13.02 -7.45
CA PRO A 133 -15.92 -12.61 -6.51
C PRO A 133 -15.35 -12.05 -5.21
N TYR A 134 -16.14 -11.19 -4.55
CA TYR A 134 -15.75 -10.60 -3.28
C TYR A 134 -15.93 -11.60 -2.14
N ASP A 135 -14.91 -11.69 -1.29
CA ASP A 135 -15.00 -12.50 -0.07
C ASP A 135 -15.70 -11.71 1.04
N HIS A 136 -16.95 -12.07 1.30
CA HIS A 136 -17.74 -11.49 2.37
C HIS A 136 -17.45 -12.11 3.74
N PHE A 137 -16.78 -13.26 3.77
CA PHE A 137 -16.54 -14.07 4.97
C PHE A 137 -15.08 -14.03 5.41
N TYR A 138 -14.21 -13.33 4.68
CA TYR A 138 -12.79 -13.17 4.99
C TYR A 138 -12.11 -14.52 5.28
N MET A 139 -12.42 -15.54 4.48
CA MET A 139 -11.91 -16.89 4.65
C MET A 139 -10.56 -17.04 3.93
N PRO A 140 -9.61 -17.84 4.46
CA PRO A 140 -8.28 -17.99 3.88
C PRO A 140 -8.24 -18.86 2.60
N ASP A 141 -9.34 -18.95 1.84
CA ASP A 141 -9.39 -19.73 0.60
C ASP A 141 -9.06 -18.90 -0.65
N ASP A 142 -8.96 -19.56 -1.80
CA ASP A 142 -8.58 -18.94 -3.07
C ASP A 142 -9.77 -18.78 -4.03
N LYS A 143 -11.02 -18.83 -3.57
CA LYS A 143 -12.19 -18.72 -4.46
C LYS A 143 -12.68 -17.29 -4.59
N GLU A 144 -12.64 -16.56 -3.48
CA GLU A 144 -13.09 -15.18 -3.37
C GLU A 144 -11.88 -14.32 -2.93
N ILE A 145 -12.03 -13.00 -2.91
CA ILE A 145 -10.97 -12.11 -2.43
C ILE A 145 -11.52 -10.81 -1.89
N TYR A 146 -10.96 -10.33 -0.78
CA TYR A 146 -11.27 -9.00 -0.22
C TYR A 146 -10.11 -8.01 -0.41
N CYS A 147 -10.33 -6.75 -0.05
CA CYS A 147 -9.50 -5.62 -0.51
C CYS A 147 -8.01 -5.71 -0.10
N SER A 148 -7.73 -6.04 1.16
CA SER A 148 -6.34 -6.16 1.65
C SER A 148 -5.70 -7.49 1.25
N GLU A 149 -6.48 -8.55 1.06
CA GLU A 149 -5.98 -9.81 0.52
C GLU A 149 -5.57 -9.68 -0.95
N LEU A 150 -6.28 -8.88 -1.75
CA LEU A 150 -5.85 -8.53 -3.11
C LEU A 150 -4.45 -7.92 -3.12
N VAL A 151 -4.15 -7.03 -2.17
CA VAL A 151 -2.81 -6.47 -2.00
C VAL A 151 -1.83 -7.57 -1.58
N GLN A 152 -2.15 -8.34 -0.55
CA GLN A 152 -1.28 -9.40 -0.02
C GLN A 152 -0.88 -10.43 -1.08
N LYS A 153 -1.84 -10.95 -1.85
CA LYS A 153 -1.61 -11.98 -2.87
C LYS A 153 -0.92 -11.45 -4.13
N SER A 154 -0.98 -10.14 -4.37
CA SER A 154 -0.43 -9.53 -5.58
C SER A 154 1.02 -9.11 -5.42
N TYR A 155 1.40 -8.48 -4.31
CA TYR A 155 2.69 -7.82 -4.17
C TYR A 155 3.80 -8.81 -3.82
N ILE A 156 4.80 -8.91 -4.71
CA ILE A 156 5.96 -9.81 -4.55
C ILE A 156 7.30 -9.10 -4.72
N ASP A 157 8.31 -9.64 -4.05
CA ASP A 157 9.72 -9.28 -4.27
C ASP A 157 10.24 -9.87 -5.60
N HIS A 158 11.46 -9.49 -5.99
CA HIS A 158 12.12 -10.01 -7.21
C HIS A 158 12.45 -11.51 -7.14
N ARG A 159 12.25 -12.16 -5.98
CA ARG A 159 12.43 -13.60 -5.77
C ARG A 159 11.09 -14.36 -5.79
N GLY A 160 9.97 -13.64 -5.89
CA GLY A 160 8.61 -14.18 -5.93
C GLY A 160 7.94 -14.39 -4.58
N HIS A 161 8.52 -13.94 -3.47
CA HIS A 161 7.88 -14.00 -2.15
C HIS A 161 6.95 -12.82 -1.94
N ASN A 162 5.90 -12.99 -1.14
CA ASN A 162 4.99 -11.89 -0.83
C ASN A 162 5.71 -10.79 -0.03
N VAL A 163 5.50 -9.54 -0.45
CA VAL A 163 6.00 -8.34 0.25
C VAL A 163 5.29 -8.18 1.59
N PHE A 164 3.98 -8.44 1.62
CA PHE A 164 3.15 -8.33 2.81
C PHE A 164 2.87 -9.71 3.42
N PRO A 165 3.19 -9.91 4.71
CA PRO A 165 2.84 -11.13 5.41
C PRO A 165 1.35 -11.14 5.78
N THR A 166 0.79 -12.34 5.94
CA THR A 166 -0.48 -12.53 6.65
C THR A 166 -0.27 -12.40 8.15
N ILE A 167 -1.31 -12.00 8.86
CA ILE A 167 -1.39 -12.02 10.33
C ILE A 167 -2.54 -12.93 10.76
N PRO A 168 -2.57 -13.41 12.02
CA PRO A 168 -3.80 -13.96 12.59
C PRO A 168 -4.89 -12.88 12.58
N MET A 169 -6.03 -13.16 11.97
CA MET A 169 -7.16 -12.24 11.98
C MET A 169 -7.71 -12.08 13.39
N SER A 170 -8.10 -10.84 13.71
CA SER A 170 -8.75 -10.49 14.98
C SER A 170 -10.06 -9.78 14.68
N PHE A 171 -11.11 -10.18 15.39
CA PHE A 171 -12.45 -9.58 15.34
C PHE A 171 -12.82 -8.91 16.68
N HIS A 172 -11.81 -8.67 17.52
CA HIS A 172 -11.94 -8.12 18.86
C HIS A 172 -12.00 -6.60 18.89
N ASP A 173 -12.75 -6.06 19.85
CA ASP A 173 -12.69 -4.67 20.26
C ASP A 173 -11.40 -4.35 21.06
N GLU A 174 -11.24 -3.10 21.46
CA GLU A 174 -10.13 -2.63 22.30
C GLU A 174 -10.03 -3.33 23.68
N ASN A 175 -11.11 -3.97 24.15
CA ASN A 175 -11.16 -4.70 25.41
C ASN A 175 -10.85 -6.20 25.23
N GLY A 176 -10.57 -6.65 24.01
CA GLY A 176 -10.30 -8.05 23.70
C GLY A 176 -11.55 -8.92 23.66
N LYS A 177 -12.75 -8.35 23.42
CA LYS A 177 -13.99 -9.10 23.20
C LYS A 177 -14.33 -9.11 21.70
N ILE A 178 -14.66 -10.28 21.14
CA ILE A 178 -15.17 -10.35 19.75
C ILE A 178 -16.43 -9.48 19.64
N LEU A 179 -16.45 -8.57 18.66
CA LEU A 179 -17.56 -7.66 18.44
C LEU A 179 -18.86 -8.43 18.15
N ASP A 180 -19.96 -8.01 18.77
CA ASP A 180 -21.26 -8.66 18.62
C ASP A 180 -21.74 -8.69 17.15
N PHE A 181 -21.34 -7.69 16.35
CA PHE A 181 -21.59 -7.67 14.91
C PHE A 181 -21.05 -8.92 14.21
N TRP A 182 -19.78 -9.29 14.47
CA TRP A 182 -19.15 -10.43 13.81
C TRP A 182 -19.79 -11.74 14.27
N ILE A 183 -20.07 -11.88 15.57
CA ILE A 183 -20.77 -13.05 16.10
C ILE A 183 -22.13 -13.23 15.40
N GLN A 184 -22.91 -12.16 15.25
CA GLN A 184 -24.22 -12.21 14.60
C GLN A 184 -24.10 -12.47 13.09
N PHE A 185 -23.16 -11.81 12.42
CA PHE A 185 -22.92 -11.96 10.99
C PHE A 185 -22.60 -13.42 10.63
N TYR A 186 -21.60 -14.04 11.27
CA TYR A 186 -21.23 -15.42 10.96
C TYR A 186 -22.31 -16.42 11.40
N SER A 187 -22.94 -16.21 12.55
CA SER A 187 -24.04 -17.07 13.03
C SER A 187 -25.24 -17.09 12.07
N PHE A 188 -25.60 -15.95 11.46
CA PHE A 188 -26.66 -15.88 10.45
C PHE A 188 -26.40 -16.81 9.26
N TYR A 189 -25.13 -17.01 8.89
CA TYR A 189 -24.72 -17.92 7.81
C TYR A 189 -24.32 -19.32 8.30
N HIS A 190 -24.60 -19.64 9.57
CA HIS A 190 -24.22 -20.92 10.20
C HIS A 190 -22.71 -21.18 10.16
N ARG A 191 -21.91 -20.14 10.42
CA ARG A 191 -20.44 -20.16 10.42
C ARG A 191 -19.89 -19.71 11.78
N GLU A 192 -18.65 -20.10 12.03
CA GLU A 192 -17.85 -19.55 13.12
C GLU A 192 -17.08 -18.30 12.63
N VAL A 193 -16.77 -17.41 13.55
CA VAL A 193 -15.87 -16.29 13.29
C VAL A 193 -14.47 -16.87 13.04
N PRO A 194 -13.77 -16.53 11.93
CA PRO A 194 -12.46 -17.08 11.59
C PRO A 194 -11.34 -16.42 12.42
N GLU A 195 -11.53 -16.33 13.73
CA GLU A 195 -10.57 -15.77 14.67
C GLU A 195 -9.27 -16.58 14.66
N GLY A 196 -8.14 -15.90 14.50
CA GLY A 196 -6.82 -16.54 14.48
C GLY A 196 -6.41 -17.17 13.15
N GLU A 197 -7.33 -17.29 12.18
CA GLU A 197 -7.00 -17.74 10.82
C GLU A 197 -6.09 -16.72 10.11
N PRO A 198 -5.21 -17.14 9.19
CA PRO A 198 -4.33 -16.23 8.49
C PRO A 198 -5.13 -15.31 7.55
N GLY A 199 -4.88 -14.01 7.65
CA GLY A 199 -5.50 -13.01 6.77
C GLY A 199 -4.76 -11.67 6.82
N THR A 200 -5.43 -10.63 6.36
CA THR A 200 -4.91 -9.25 6.34
C THR A 200 -6.02 -8.25 6.64
N ASN A 201 -5.66 -7.03 6.96
CA ASN A 201 -6.62 -5.93 7.00
C ASN A 201 -5.95 -4.61 6.55
N PRO A 202 -6.72 -3.66 6.00
CA PRO A 202 -6.13 -2.44 5.47
C PRO A 202 -5.50 -1.56 6.56
N GLY A 203 -5.98 -1.63 7.81
CA GLY A 203 -5.35 -0.97 8.95
C GLY A 203 -3.92 -1.47 9.19
N GLN A 204 -3.70 -2.78 9.24
CA GLN A 204 -2.37 -3.39 9.37
C GLN A 204 -1.47 -3.04 8.19
N LEU A 205 -1.97 -3.16 6.95
CA LEU A 205 -1.18 -2.81 5.77
C LEU A 205 -0.70 -1.35 5.82
N SER A 206 -1.54 -0.41 6.27
CA SER A 206 -1.14 1.00 6.39
C SER A 206 0.01 1.25 7.38
N ARG A 207 0.28 0.30 8.28
CA ARG A 207 1.35 0.36 9.29
C ARG A 207 2.56 -0.50 8.93
N ASP A 208 2.52 -1.22 7.80
CA ASP A 208 3.61 -2.10 7.42
C ASP A 208 4.86 -1.28 7.06
N LYS A 209 6.02 -1.71 7.56
CA LYS A 209 7.33 -1.07 7.29
C LYS A 209 7.70 -1.06 5.82
N ALA A 210 7.08 -1.91 5.00
CA ALA A 210 7.28 -1.96 3.56
C ALA A 210 6.63 -0.76 2.83
N ILE A 211 5.83 0.06 3.51
CA ILE A 211 5.10 1.19 2.91
C ILE A 211 5.45 2.49 3.65
N LYS A 212 5.64 3.58 2.90
CA LYS A 212 5.60 4.96 3.44
C LYS A 212 4.21 5.52 3.16
N VAL A 213 3.47 5.90 4.20
CA VAL A 213 2.12 6.46 4.08
C VAL A 213 2.14 7.97 4.30
N ALA A 214 1.36 8.69 3.50
CA ALA A 214 1.13 10.12 3.63
C ALA A 214 -0.36 10.46 3.42
N TYR A 215 -0.84 11.47 4.13
CA TYR A 215 -2.20 11.98 4.02
C TYR A 215 -2.28 13.43 4.48
N ASP A 216 -3.19 14.17 3.85
CA ASP A 216 -3.60 15.53 4.22
C ASP A 216 -5.08 15.64 3.83
N PHE A 217 -5.97 15.82 4.81
CA PHE A 217 -7.42 15.81 4.62
C PHE A 217 -7.97 17.23 4.49
#